data_AF-A0A522IKA9-F1
#
_entry.id   AF-A0A522IKA9-F1
#
_cell.length_a   1.000
_cell.length_b   1.000
_cell.length_c   1.000
_cell.angle_alpha   90.00
_cell.angle_beta   90.00
_cell.angle_gamma   90.00
#
_symmetry.space_group_name_H-M   'P 1'
#
loop_
_entity.id
_entity.type
_entity.pdbx_description
1 polymer ?
#
loop_
_entity_poly.entity_id
_entity_poly.type
_entity_poly.pdbx_seq_one_letter_code
_entity_poly.pdbx_strand_id
1 'polypeptide(L)' 'SSPPVRAFFQELVDRLYAQGTGSSTRIVRALVLTRPPSLDLGEITDKGSINQRAVLTHRKGLVEMLYANTDPAVITPAAK' A
#
# COMPACT_ATOMS: atom_id res chain seq x y z
N SER A 1 -2.74 16.88 3.39
CA SER A 1 -2.20 15.65 4.00
C SER A 1 -1.83 15.96 5.45
N SER A 2 -2.16 15.09 6.40
CA SER A 2 -1.77 15.29 7.81
C SER A 2 -0.30 14.88 8.00
N PRO A 3 0.61 15.79 8.40
CA PRO A 3 2.02 15.46 8.56
C PRO A 3 2.27 14.31 9.56
N PRO A 4 1.62 14.27 10.74
CA PRO A 4 1.77 13.14 11.68
C PRO A 4 1.37 11.79 11.08
N VAL A 5 0.27 11.74 10.31
CA VAL A 5 -0.18 10.49 9.66
C VAL A 5 0.84 10.02 8.62
N ARG A 6 1.38 10.95 7.82
CA ARG A 6 2.40 10.60 6.82
C ARG A 6 3.68 10.08 7.49
N ALA A 7 4.11 10.70 8.59
CA ALA A 7 5.28 10.26 9.34
C ALA A 7 5.11 8.84 9.89
N PHE A 8 3.94 8.52 10.48
CA PHE A 8 3.65 7.17 10.95
C PHE A 8 3.78 6.11 9.85
N PHE A 9 3.24 6.37 8.67
CA PHE A 9 3.34 5.42 7.55
C PHE A 9 4.76 5.35 6.97
N GLN A 10 5.53 6.43 7.00
CA GLN A 10 6.95 6.41 6.65
C GLN A 10 7.72 5.45 7.57
N GLU A 11 7.58 5.61 8.89
CA GLU A 11 8.22 4.73 9.87
C GLU A 11 7.79 3.26 9.73
N LEU A 12 6.52 3.02 9.40
CA LEU A 12 6.03 1.67 9.13
C LEU A 12 6.71 1.05 7.90
N VAL A 13 6.79 1.78 6.78
CA VAL A 13 7.44 1.29 5.56
C VAL A 13 8.92 1.02 5.78
N ASP A 14 9.62 1.91 6.49
CA ASP A 14 11.04 1.74 6.83
C ASP A 14 11.27 0.46 7.64
N ARG A 15 10.43 0.19 8.66
CA ARG A 15 10.51 -1.05 9.45
C ARG A 15 10.22 -2.30 8.61
N LEU A 16 9.17 -2.28 7.80
CA LEU A 16 8.80 -3.43 6.95
C LEU A 16 9.88 -3.73 5.91
N TYR A 17 10.52 -2.70 5.35
CA TYR A 17 11.67 -2.85 4.46
C TYR A 17 12.83 -3.56 5.16
N ALA A 18 13.22 -3.08 6.35
CA ALA A 18 14.34 -3.62 7.12
C ALA A 18 14.11 -5.07 7.59
N GLN A 19 12.86 -5.45 7.87
CA GLN A 19 12.49 -6.81 8.29
C GLN A 19 12.43 -7.81 7.11
N GLY A 20 12.29 -7.33 5.87
CA GLY A 20 12.20 -8.16 4.68
C GLY A 20 13.52 -8.82 4.30
N THR A 21 13.66 -10.11 4.58
CA THR A 21 14.89 -10.89 4.30
C THR A 21 14.99 -11.42 2.86
N GLY A 22 13.90 -11.41 2.09
CA GLY A 22 13.87 -11.87 0.69
C GLY A 22 13.11 -10.90 -0.22
N SER A 23 13.29 -11.04 -1.54
CA SER A 23 12.66 -10.16 -2.53
C SER A 23 11.13 -10.23 -2.51
N SER A 24 10.55 -11.37 -2.14
CA SER A 24 9.11 -11.57 -2.01
C SER A 24 8.51 -11.00 -0.72
N THR A 25 9.33 -10.69 0.28
CA THR A 25 8.88 -10.18 1.59
C THR A 25 9.30 -8.74 1.86
N ARG A 26 10.08 -8.13 0.98
CA ARG A 26 10.59 -6.76 1.13
C ARG A 26 9.61 -5.74 0.56
N ILE A 27 9.00 -4.95 1.44
CA ILE A 27 8.12 -3.85 1.05
C ILE A 27 8.96 -2.64 0.63
N VAL A 28 8.95 -2.29 -0.66
CA VAL A 28 9.74 -1.18 -1.22
C VAL A 28 8.92 0.06 -1.56
N ARG A 29 7.59 -0.06 -1.56
CA ARG A 29 6.65 1.01 -1.87
C ARG A 29 5.34 0.78 -1.13
N ALA A 30 4.69 1.85 -0.69
CA ALA A 30 3.34 1.80 -0.15
C ALA A 30 2.54 3.04 -0.57
N LEU A 31 1.22 2.89 -0.62
CA LEU A 31 0.28 3.97 -0.88
C LEU A 31 -0.88 3.86 0.11
N VAL A 32 -1.16 4.94 0.83
CA VAL A 32 -2.26 5.01 1.79
C VAL A 32 -3.53 5.42 1.04
N LEU A 33 -4.54 4.55 1.07
CA LEU A 33 -5.80 4.77 0.35
C LEU A 33 -6.80 5.49 1.25
N THR A 34 -7.46 6.52 0.71
CA THR A 34 -8.48 7.30 1.43
C THR A 34 -9.84 6.61 1.49
N ARG A 35 -10.07 5.61 0.64
CA ARG A 35 -11.28 4.78 0.64
C ARG A 35 -10.95 3.38 1.14
N PRO A 36 -11.68 2.87 2.15
CA PRO A 36 -11.50 1.49 2.62
C PRO A 36 -11.85 0.48 1.51
N PRO A 37 -11.44 -0.79 1.64
CA PRO A 37 -11.94 -1.87 0.80
C PRO A 37 -13.48 -1.93 0.81
N SER A 38 -14.10 -2.13 -0.35
CA SER A 38 -15.55 -2.18 -0.50
C SER A 38 -16.07 -3.62 -0.49
N LEU A 39 -17.09 -3.90 0.34
CA LEU A 39 -17.87 -5.16 0.29
C LEU A 39 -18.67 -5.24 -1.01
N ASP A 40 -19.29 -4.14 -1.45
CA ASP A 40 -20.12 -4.08 -2.66
C ASP A 40 -19.32 -4.38 -3.93
N LEU A 41 -18.08 -3.92 -3.99
CA LEU A 41 -17.15 -4.24 -5.09
C LEU A 41 -16.44 -5.59 -4.89
N GLY A 42 -16.73 -6.31 -3.81
CA GLY A 42 -16.13 -7.59 -3.49
C GLY A 42 -14.63 -7.54 -3.21
N GLU A 43 -14.08 -6.38 -2.80
CA GLU A 43 -12.66 -6.20 -2.44
C GLU A 43 -12.32 -6.81 -1.08
N ILE A 44 -13.32 -6.98 -0.22
CA ILE A 44 -13.22 -7.62 1.09
C ILE A 44 -14.34 -8.64 1.24
N THR A 45 -14.08 -9.73 1.94
CA THR A 45 -15.07 -10.77 2.25
C THR A 45 -15.88 -10.40 3.49
N ASP A 46 -16.99 -11.10 3.69
CA ASP A 46 -17.77 -11.08 4.93
C ASP A 46 -16.93 -11.40 6.18
N LYS A 47 -15.88 -12.23 6.03
CA LYS A 47 -14.90 -12.58 7.06
C LYS A 47 -13.73 -11.60 7.17
N GLY A 48 -13.75 -10.49 6.43
CA GLY A 48 -12.73 -9.44 6.51
C GLY A 48 -11.44 -9.71 5.75
N SER A 49 -11.36 -10.79 4.96
CA SER A 49 -10.17 -11.06 4.13
C SER A 49 -10.19 -10.26 2.83
N ILE A 50 -9.02 -9.85 2.33
CA ILE A 50 -8.91 -9.09 1.08
C ILE A 50 -8.98 -10.00 -0.12
N ASN A 51 -9.88 -9.69 -1.05
CA ASN A 51 -9.91 -10.28 -2.38
C ASN A 51 -8.97 -9.51 -3.31
N GLN A 52 -7.73 -9.99 -3.41
CA GLN A 52 -6.69 -9.33 -4.20
C GLN A 52 -7.09 -9.13 -5.67
N ARG A 53 -7.78 -10.10 -6.28
CA ARG A 53 -8.22 -9.99 -7.68
C ARG A 53 -9.19 -8.81 -7.87
N ALA A 54 -10.17 -8.65 -6.97
CA ALA A 54 -11.10 -7.53 -7.01
C ALA A 54 -10.40 -6.19 -6.76
N VAL A 55 -9.50 -6.12 -5.77
CA VAL A 55 -8.69 -4.92 -5.51
C VAL A 55 -7.86 -4.51 -6.73
N LEU A 56 -7.14 -5.45 -7.35
CA LEU A 56 -6.33 -5.17 -8.55
C LEU A 56 -7.21 -4.71 -9.73
N THR A 57 -8.44 -5.20 -9.82
CA THR A 57 -9.39 -4.82 -10.88
C THR A 57 -9.92 -3.41 -10.65
N HIS A 58 -10.44 -3.13 -9.45
CA HIS A 58 -11.13 -1.87 -9.14
C HIS A 58 -10.18 -0.72 -8.81
N ARG A 59 -8.94 -1.01 -8.42
CA ARG A 59 -7.92 0.00 -8.05
C ARG A 59 -6.73 0.04 -9.00
N LYS A 60 -6.90 -0.45 -10.24
CA LYS A 60 -5.85 -0.51 -11.25
C LYS A 60 -5.02 0.77 -11.35
N GLY A 61 -5.65 1.94 -11.44
CA GLY A 61 -4.93 3.21 -11.55
C GLY A 61 -4.04 3.54 -10.33
N LEU A 62 -4.48 3.17 -9.11
CA LEU A 62 -3.66 3.34 -7.91
C LEU A 62 -2.50 2.36 -7.86
N VAL A 63 -2.70 1.15 -8.38
CA VAL A 63 -1.64 0.13 -8.52
C VAL A 63 -0.61 0.61 -9.55
N GLU A 64 -1.05 1.10 -10.70
CA GLU A 64 -0.16 1.67 -11.72
C GLU A 64 0.66 2.84 -11.17
N MET A 65 0.02 3.74 -10.41
CA MET A 65 0.71 4.83 -9.72
C MET A 65 1.74 4.32 -8.70
N LEU A 66 1.39 3.30 -7.90
CA LEU A 66 2.31 2.67 -6.95
C LEU A 66 3.54 2.07 -7.65
N TYR A 67 3.36 1.44 -8.82
CA TYR A 67 4.46 0.87 -9.60
C TYR A 67 5.29 1.93 -10.33
N ALA A 68 4.64 2.97 -10.87
CA ALA A 68 5.32 4.07 -11.55
C ALA A 68 6.21 4.87 -10.59
N ASN A 69 5.81 5.00 -9.32
CA ASN A 69 6.58 5.67 -8.27
C ASN A 69 6.94 7.12 -8.63
N THR A 70 6.02 7.82 -9.29
CA THR A 70 6.19 9.23 -9.72
C THR A 70 5.37 10.19 -8.87
N ASP A 71 4.42 9.69 -8.07
CA ASP A 71 3.53 10.51 -7.24
C ASP A 71 4.10 10.65 -5.80
N PRO A 72 4.14 11.87 -5.21
CA PRO A 72 4.61 12.10 -3.83
C PRO A 72 3.81 11.38 -2.73
N ALA A 73 2.61 10.87 -3.05
CA ALA A 73 1.81 10.03 -2.17
C ALA A 73 2.39 8.62 -2.01
N VAL A 74 3.24 8.16 -2.94
CA VAL A 74 3.94 6.89 -2.81
C VAL A 74 5.05 7.04 -1.77
N ILE A 75 4.98 6.20 -0.74
CA ILE A 75 5.97 6.13 0.34
C ILE A 75 7.00 5.08 -0.02
N THR A 76 8.27 5.47 -0.02
CA THR A 76 9.41 4.58 -0.23
C THR A 76 10.27 4.52 1.03
N PRO A 77 10.99 3.41 1.28
CA PRO A 77 11.95 3.34 2.36
C PRO A 77 13.01 4.44 2.26
N ALA A 78 13.38 5.02 3.40
CA ALA A 78 14.43 6.04 3.49
C ALA A 78 15.84 5.42 3.33
N ALA A 79 16.03 4.17 3.74
CA ALA A 79 17.27 3.42 3.57
C ALA A 79 17.21 2.56 2.29
N LYS A 80 18.32 2.53 1.53
CA LYS A 80 18.53 1.57 0.43
C LYS A 80 19.19 0.30 0.94
#